data_AF-A0A7L4JQ64-F1
#
_entry.id   AF-A0A7L4JQ64-F1
#
_cell.length_a   1.000
_cell.length_b   1.000
_cell.length_c   1.000
_cell.angle_alpha   90.00
_cell.angle_beta   90.00
_cell.angle_gamma   90.00
#
_symmetry.space_group_name_H-M   'P 1'
#
loop_
_entity.id
_entity.type
_entity.pdbx_description
1 polymer ?
#
loop_
_entity_poly.entity_id
_entity_poly.type
_entity_poly.pdbx_seq_one_letter_code
_entity_poly.pdbx_strand_id
1 'polypeptide(L)'
;KVFESNEESGHLILTIVVSGHFFISQRRTVLEGFSLIDSHKWLKVVRRADCLLLRTQAKQNECRMFRVQFGGNSKAQMLEHCCSCVQKLAEYLPVQVPDEQSEQLSQLAESNNPMRDPEQSASGLYTSDEPLPDSCTSLGERRSVTQLAQSVLKKKSELPLVYQQAVWQAQELGPFIRLCLMDQSFPAFVEDVEKELKKLAEG
;
A
#
# COMPACT_ATOMS: atom_id res chain seq x y z
N LYS A 1 -20.85 -6.94 11.07
CA LYS A 1 -20.79 -6.21 12.36
C LYS A 1 -20.92 -4.73 12.06
N VAL A 2 -21.72 -3.98 12.82
CA VAL A 2 -21.94 -2.54 12.62
C VAL A 2 -21.32 -1.81 13.80
N PHE A 3 -20.64 -0.69 13.51
CA PHE A 3 -20.07 0.21 14.50
C PHE A 3 -20.69 1.58 14.27
N GLU A 4 -21.06 2.25 15.36
CA GLU A 4 -21.69 3.57 15.32
C GLU A 4 -20.88 4.55 16.17
N SER A 5 -20.90 5.82 15.78
CA SER A 5 -20.30 6.90 16.57
C SER A 5 -21.30 7.36 17.62
N ASN A 6 -20.94 7.24 18.90
CA ASN A 6 -21.71 7.80 20.01
C ASN A 6 -20.77 8.14 21.18
N GLU A 7 -21.30 8.80 22.21
CA GLU A 7 -20.52 9.23 23.37
C GLU A 7 -19.89 8.04 24.13
N GLU A 8 -20.62 6.92 24.22
CA GLU A 8 -20.22 5.73 24.98
C GLU A 8 -19.12 4.88 24.32
N SER A 9 -19.09 4.81 22.99
CA SER A 9 -18.14 4.02 22.20
C SER A 9 -17.07 4.88 21.52
N GLY A 10 -17.29 6.19 21.45
CA GLY A 10 -16.41 7.16 20.79
C GLY A 10 -16.72 7.31 19.29
N HIS A 11 -16.15 8.35 18.70
CA HIS A 11 -16.34 8.65 17.28
C HIS A 11 -15.50 7.73 16.39
N LEU A 12 -16.10 7.33 15.27
CA LEU A 12 -15.40 6.67 14.17
C LEU A 12 -14.67 7.72 13.34
N ILE A 13 -13.39 7.50 13.10
CA ILE A 13 -12.54 8.42 12.35
C ILE A 13 -11.91 7.67 11.19
N LEU A 14 -12.18 8.15 9.98
CA LEU A 14 -11.51 7.74 8.76
C LEU A 14 -10.31 8.66 8.53
N THR A 15 -9.12 8.09 8.40
CA THR A 15 -7.88 8.84 8.18
C THR A 15 -7.18 8.35 6.93
N ILE A 16 -6.79 9.28 6.05
CA ILE A 16 -5.88 9.03 4.94
C ILE A 16 -4.63 9.87 5.19
N VAL A 17 -3.49 9.21 5.40
CA VAL A 17 -2.22 9.90 5.62
C VAL A 17 -1.50 10.16 4.30
N VAL A 18 -0.59 11.14 4.28
CA VAL A 18 0.16 11.55 3.08
C VAL A 18 1.02 10.42 2.50
N SER A 19 1.44 9.46 3.33
CA SER A 19 2.12 8.24 2.87
C SER A 19 1.20 7.23 2.18
N GLY A 20 -0.06 7.59 1.92
CA GLY A 20 -1.02 6.75 1.21
C GLY A 20 -1.60 5.61 2.03
N HIS A 21 -1.62 5.70 3.36
CA HIS A 21 -2.30 4.68 4.18
C HIS A 21 -3.72 5.13 4.55
N PHE A 22 -4.63 4.16 4.58
CA PHE A 22 -6.03 4.32 4.92
C PHE A 22 -6.34 3.63 6.23
N PHE A 23 -7.05 4.32 7.13
CA PHE A 23 -7.46 3.78 8.42
C PHE A 23 -8.90 4.13 8.77
N ILE A 24 -9.58 3.19 9.42
CA ILE A 24 -10.80 3.45 10.19
C ILE A 24 -10.50 3.07 11.63
N SER A 25 -10.67 4.02 12.54
CA SER A 25 -10.43 3.81 13.96
C SER A 25 -11.61 4.27 14.81
N GLN A 26 -11.75 3.66 15.98
CA GLN A 26 -12.64 4.10 17.03
C GLN A 26 -11.84 4.14 18.33
N ARG A 27 -11.70 5.33 18.93
CA ARG A 27 -10.84 5.57 20.09
C ARG A 27 -9.38 5.15 19.84
N ARG A 28 -8.93 4.07 20.47
CA ARG A 28 -7.58 3.51 20.37
C ARG A 28 -7.57 2.20 19.56
N THR A 29 -8.70 1.81 19.00
CA THR A 29 -8.87 0.56 18.26
C THR A 29 -8.93 0.86 16.77
N VAL A 30 -8.14 0.15 15.99
CA VAL A 30 -8.16 0.21 14.53
C VAL A 30 -9.09 -0.89 14.03
N LEU A 31 -10.11 -0.49 13.28
CA LEU A 31 -11.11 -1.39 12.70
C LEU A 31 -10.70 -1.84 11.30
N GLU A 32 -10.12 -0.92 10.53
CA GLU A 32 -9.56 -1.17 9.20
C GLU A 32 -8.26 -0.41 9.05
N GLY A 33 -7.30 -1.02 8.36
CA GLY A 33 -6.01 -0.39 8.08
C GLY A 33 -5.25 -1.08 6.96
N PHE A 34 -4.86 -0.33 5.92
CA PHE A 34 -4.11 -0.83 4.77
C PHE A 34 -3.48 0.30 3.96
N SER A 35 -2.45 -0.05 3.19
CA SER A 35 -1.86 0.84 2.18
C SER A 35 -2.76 0.99 0.95
N LEU A 36 -2.88 2.21 0.43
CA LEU A 36 -3.54 2.53 -0.86
C LEU A 36 -2.56 2.45 -2.04
N ILE A 37 -1.27 2.33 -1.78
CA ILE A 37 -0.25 2.24 -2.83
C ILE A 37 -0.46 0.94 -3.62
N ASP A 38 -0.60 1.07 -4.94
CA ASP A 38 -0.89 -0.03 -5.87
C ASP A 38 -2.13 -0.88 -5.51
N SER A 39 -3.06 -0.32 -4.73
CA SER A 39 -4.19 -1.10 -4.22
C SER A 39 -5.26 -1.41 -5.26
N HIS A 40 -5.23 -0.78 -6.44
CA HIS A 40 -6.19 -0.99 -7.53
C HIS A 40 -6.33 -2.46 -7.99
N LYS A 41 -5.33 -3.31 -7.70
CA LYS A 41 -5.33 -4.74 -8.04
C LYS A 41 -6.22 -5.57 -7.10
N TRP A 42 -6.42 -5.12 -5.86
CA TRP A 42 -7.07 -5.90 -4.80
C TRP A 42 -8.16 -5.14 -4.04
N LEU A 43 -8.24 -3.82 -4.18
CA LEU A 43 -9.25 -2.96 -3.55
C LEU A 43 -10.12 -2.29 -4.62
N LYS A 44 -11.44 -2.46 -4.48
CA LYS A 44 -12.44 -1.72 -5.27
C LYS A 44 -13.25 -0.83 -4.33
N VAL A 45 -13.42 0.43 -4.71
CA VAL A 45 -14.19 1.41 -3.94
C VAL A 45 -15.33 1.94 -4.79
N VAL A 46 -16.54 1.87 -4.25
CA VAL A 46 -17.76 2.37 -4.89
C VAL A 46 -18.40 3.41 -3.97
N ARG A 47 -18.72 4.59 -4.50
CA ARG A 47 -19.43 5.64 -3.79
C ARG A 47 -20.91 5.61 -4.15
N ARG A 48 -21.79 5.64 -3.15
CA ARG A 48 -23.23 5.84 -3.35
C ARG A 48 -23.71 6.89 -2.35
N ALA A 49 -24.15 8.05 -2.85
CA ALA A 49 -24.53 9.20 -2.03
C ALA A 49 -23.44 9.59 -1.00
N ASP A 50 -23.77 9.53 0.29
CA ASP A 50 -22.94 9.80 1.47
C ASP A 50 -22.22 8.54 2.02
N CYS A 51 -22.18 7.46 1.23
CA CYS A 51 -21.57 6.19 1.62
C CYS A 51 -20.43 5.77 0.67
N LEU A 52 -19.45 5.08 1.23
CA LEU A 52 -18.43 4.33 0.50
C LEU A 52 -18.58 2.84 0.80
N LEU A 53 -18.57 2.02 -0.25
CA LEU A 53 -18.45 0.56 -0.16
C LEU A 53 -17.05 0.17 -0.61
N LEU A 54 -16.29 -0.48 0.27
CA LEU A 54 -14.95 -0.95 0.02
C LEU A 54 -14.97 -2.48 -0.05
N ARG A 55 -14.44 -3.00 -1.15
CA ARG A 55 -14.33 -4.44 -1.41
C ARG A 55 -12.86 -4.79 -1.56
N THR A 56 -12.34 -5.59 -0.65
CA THR A 56 -10.98 -6.13 -0.72
C THR A 56 -11.02 -7.58 -1.19
N GLN A 57 -10.07 -7.95 -2.05
CA GLN A 57 -9.91 -9.28 -2.59
C GLN A 57 -8.59 -9.87 -2.07
N ALA A 58 -8.69 -10.89 -1.22
CA ALA A 58 -7.52 -11.58 -0.66
C ALA A 58 -7.06 -12.74 -1.57
N LYS A 59 -5.82 -13.21 -1.37
CA LYS A 59 -5.13 -14.22 -2.22
C LYS A 59 -5.79 -15.62 -2.24
N GLN A 60 -6.88 -15.86 -1.49
CA GLN A 60 -7.59 -17.15 -1.40
C GLN A 60 -9.09 -17.06 -1.72
N ASN A 61 -9.47 -16.20 -2.66
CA ASN A 61 -10.87 -16.00 -3.09
C ASN A 61 -11.80 -15.49 -1.96
N GLU A 62 -11.24 -15.15 -0.81
CA GLU A 62 -11.93 -14.46 0.27
C GLU A 62 -12.09 -12.99 -0.11
N CYS A 63 -13.34 -12.56 -0.15
CA CYS A 63 -13.72 -11.20 -0.44
C CYS A 63 -14.28 -10.59 0.84
N ARG A 64 -13.64 -9.53 1.34
CA ARG A 64 -14.14 -8.79 2.49
C ARG A 64 -14.75 -7.48 2.01
N MET A 65 -15.96 -7.20 2.50
CA MET A 65 -16.68 -5.97 2.18
C MET A 65 -17.00 -5.23 3.46
N PHE A 66 -16.84 -3.92 3.43
CA PHE A 66 -17.30 -3.04 4.50
C PHE A 66 -17.81 -1.73 3.91
N ARG A 67 -18.75 -1.10 4.62
CA ARG A 67 -19.39 0.15 4.21
C ARG A 67 -19.11 1.21 5.26
N VAL A 68 -18.77 2.41 4.80
CA VAL A 68 -18.64 3.62 5.60
C VAL A 68 -19.76 4.57 5.22
N GLN A 69 -20.46 5.12 6.21
CA GLN A 69 -21.42 6.20 6.03
C GLN A 69 -20.87 7.44 6.74
N PHE A 70 -20.81 8.57 6.04
CA PHE A 70 -20.24 9.80 6.59
C PHE A 70 -21.26 10.52 7.47
N GLY A 71 -20.86 10.90 8.68
CA GLY A 71 -21.68 11.70 9.60
C GLY A 71 -21.66 13.19 9.24
N GLY A 72 -22.68 13.91 9.69
CA GLY A 72 -22.81 15.37 9.53
C GLY A 72 -24.13 15.86 10.10
N ASN A 73 -24.24 17.17 10.32
CA ASN A 73 -25.44 17.82 10.86
C ASN A 73 -26.55 17.98 9.81
N SER A 74 -26.26 17.73 8.53
CA SER A 74 -27.21 17.75 7.44
C SER A 74 -26.79 16.79 6.33
N LYS A 75 -27.74 16.38 5.48
CA LYS A 75 -27.46 15.54 4.30
C LYS A 75 -26.43 16.19 3.35
N ALA A 76 -26.48 17.51 3.20
CA ALA A 76 -25.52 18.26 2.39
C ALA A 76 -24.09 18.13 2.94
N GLN A 77 -23.93 18.29 4.26
CA GLN A 77 -22.64 18.16 4.92
C GLN A 77 -22.10 16.72 4.87
N MET A 78 -22.96 15.71 5.07
CA MET A 78 -22.58 14.30 4.93
C MET A 78 -22.06 14.00 3.52
N LEU A 79 -22.74 14.54 2.50
CA LEU A 79 -22.34 14.40 1.10
C LEU A 79 -21.00 15.12 0.82
N GLU A 80 -20.80 16.31 1.39
CA GLU A 80 -19.55 17.07 1.29
C GLU A 80 -18.37 16.33 1.90
N HIS A 81 -18.52 15.80 3.12
CA HIS A 81 -17.50 14.97 3.77
C HIS A 81 -17.14 13.75 2.91
N CYS A 82 -18.17 13.07 2.37
CA CYS A 82 -17.97 11.95 1.46
C CYS A 82 -17.24 12.38 0.17
N CYS A 83 -17.65 13.49 -0.46
CA CYS A 83 -16.99 14.06 -1.64
C CYS A 83 -15.51 14.35 -1.37
N SER A 84 -15.19 15.02 -0.27
CA SER A 84 -13.82 15.34 0.10
C SER A 84 -12.97 14.09 0.30
N CYS A 85 -13.53 13.04 0.93
CA CYS A 85 -12.85 11.77 1.08
C CYS A 85 -12.61 11.07 -0.28
N VAL A 86 -13.59 11.11 -1.18
CA VAL A 86 -13.47 10.53 -2.52
C VAL A 86 -12.38 11.23 -3.33
N GLN A 87 -12.31 12.56 -3.27
CA GLN A 87 -11.25 13.32 -3.92
C GLN A 87 -9.86 12.90 -3.43
N LYS A 88 -9.70 12.69 -2.12
CA LYS A 88 -8.44 12.20 -1.54
C LYS A 88 -8.11 10.76 -1.93
N LEU A 89 -9.10 9.88 -1.98
CA LEU A 89 -8.91 8.48 -2.42
C LEU A 89 -8.55 8.39 -3.91
N ALA A 90 -9.09 9.29 -4.74
CA ALA A 90 -8.84 9.34 -6.18
C ALA A 90 -7.37 9.64 -6.52
N GLU A 91 -6.58 10.18 -5.58
CA GLU A 91 -5.12 10.34 -5.74
C GLU A 91 -4.38 8.99 -5.79
N TYR A 92 -4.99 7.89 -5.31
CA TYR A 92 -4.36 6.57 -5.20
C TYR A 92 -5.03 5.49 -6.05
N LEU A 93 -6.36 5.52 -6.18
CA LEU A 93 -7.13 4.51 -6.91
C LEU A 93 -8.45 5.06 -7.46
N PRO A 94 -9.00 4.47 -8.54
CA PRO A 94 -10.27 4.94 -9.10
C PRO A 94 -11.45 4.60 -8.15
N VAL A 95 -12.25 5.61 -7.83
CA VAL A 95 -13.51 5.45 -7.09
C VAL A 95 -14.67 5.41 -8.07
N GLN A 96 -15.43 4.32 -8.08
CA GLN A 96 -16.58 4.15 -8.96
C GLN A 96 -17.78 4.91 -8.40
N VAL A 97 -18.45 5.69 -9.24
CA VAL A 97 -19.75 6.31 -8.92
C VAL A 97 -20.76 5.62 -9.84
N PRO A 98 -21.67 4.78 -9.31
CA PRO A 98 -22.74 4.22 -10.11
C PRO A 98 -23.60 5.36 -10.63
N ASP A 99 -23.61 5.54 -11.95
CA ASP A 99 -24.59 6.42 -12.58
C ASP A 99 -25.97 5.82 -12.32
N GLU A 100 -26.91 6.63 -11.85
CA GLU A 100 -28.30 6.20 -11.57
C GLU A 100 -29.04 5.70 -12.84
N GLN A 101 -28.39 5.78 -14.01
CA GLN A 101 -28.89 5.32 -15.32
C GLN A 101 -28.18 4.05 -15.86
N SER A 102 -27.15 3.52 -15.18
CA SER A 102 -26.34 2.40 -15.73
C SER A 102 -26.88 0.99 -15.43
N GLU A 103 -27.95 0.85 -14.65
CA GLU A 103 -28.55 -0.45 -14.29
C GLU A 103 -29.36 -1.11 -15.44
N GLN A 104 -29.39 -0.53 -16.66
CA GLN A 104 -30.21 -1.04 -17.78
C GLN A 104 -29.46 -1.47 -19.05
N LEU A 105 -28.13 -1.31 -19.15
CA LEU A 105 -27.41 -1.48 -20.43
C LEU A 105 -26.43 -2.66 -20.52
N SER A 106 -26.28 -3.48 -19.48
CA SER A 106 -25.26 -4.55 -19.45
C SER A 106 -25.72 -5.93 -19.93
N GLN A 107 -26.84 -6.06 -20.66
CA GLN A 107 -27.37 -7.37 -21.08
C GLN A 107 -27.13 -7.81 -22.52
N LEU A 108 -26.42 -7.05 -23.37
CA LEU A 108 -26.07 -7.55 -24.71
C LEU A 108 -24.70 -7.06 -25.18
N ALA A 109 -23.65 -7.86 -24.92
CA ALA A 109 -22.53 -8.06 -25.85
C ALA A 109 -21.53 -9.09 -25.28
N GLU A 110 -21.97 -10.34 -25.13
CA GLU A 110 -21.04 -11.48 -25.21
C GLU A 110 -21.29 -12.16 -26.56
N SER A 111 -20.35 -12.03 -27.49
CA SER A 111 -19.89 -13.17 -28.31
C SER A 111 -18.78 -12.77 -29.29
N ASN A 112 -17.78 -13.66 -29.33
CA ASN A 112 -16.89 -13.98 -30.46
C ASN A 112 -15.54 -13.25 -30.59
N ASN A 113 -14.53 -13.86 -29.96
CA ASN A 113 -13.24 -14.18 -30.62
C ASN A 113 -13.47 -15.29 -31.68
N PRO A 114 -12.63 -15.52 -32.73
CA PRO A 114 -11.18 -15.68 -32.56
C PRO A 114 -10.22 -15.34 -33.76
N MET A 115 -8.94 -15.19 -33.40
CA MET A 115 -7.74 -15.75 -34.06
C MET A 115 -7.23 -15.22 -35.41
N ARG A 116 -5.98 -14.70 -35.40
CA ARG A 116 -4.89 -15.05 -36.34
C ARG A 116 -3.55 -14.37 -35.99
N ASP A 117 -2.53 -15.18 -35.71
CA ASP A 117 -1.10 -14.97 -36.05
C ASP A 117 -0.89 -15.40 -37.53
N PRO A 118 0.23 -15.13 -38.27
CA PRO A 118 1.63 -15.17 -37.76
C PRO A 118 2.72 -14.29 -38.49
N GLU A 119 3.98 -14.43 -38.03
CA GLU A 119 5.30 -14.22 -38.73
C GLU A 119 5.78 -12.76 -38.95
N GLN A 120 7.07 -12.36 -38.94
CA GLN A 120 8.42 -12.95 -38.81
C GLN A 120 9.44 -11.77 -38.74
N SER A 121 10.70 -12.05 -38.37
CA SER A 121 11.96 -11.37 -38.79
C SER A 121 12.85 -10.71 -37.71
N ALA A 122 13.77 -11.52 -37.18
CA ALA A 122 15.25 -11.44 -37.29
C ALA A 122 16.09 -10.19 -36.89
N SER A 123 17.03 -10.48 -35.98
CA SER A 123 18.49 -10.16 -35.99
C SER A 123 19.01 -8.91 -35.27
N GLY A 124 20.08 -9.11 -34.47
CA GLY A 124 20.96 -8.04 -33.99
C GLY A 124 21.74 -8.32 -32.70
N LEU A 125 22.68 -9.26 -32.73
CA LEU A 125 23.75 -9.45 -31.73
C LEU A 125 24.70 -8.24 -31.70
N TYR A 126 25.01 -7.69 -30.52
CA TYR A 126 26.31 -7.07 -30.22
C TYR A 126 26.62 -7.16 -28.71
N THR A 127 27.59 -8.01 -28.38
CA THR A 127 28.39 -8.01 -27.14
C THR A 127 29.53 -6.99 -27.26
N SER A 128 29.85 -6.28 -26.18
CA SER A 128 31.21 -5.81 -25.88
C SER A 128 31.33 -5.40 -24.41
N ASP A 129 32.06 -6.21 -23.65
CA ASP A 129 32.75 -5.86 -22.41
C ASP A 129 33.96 -4.97 -22.72
N GLU A 130 34.22 -3.94 -21.90
CA GLU A 130 35.54 -3.80 -21.23
C GLU A 130 35.52 -2.71 -20.11
N PRO A 131 36.33 -2.86 -19.04
CA PRO A 131 36.27 -2.07 -17.81
C PRO A 131 37.45 -1.08 -17.63
N LEU A 132 37.23 0.07 -16.98
CA LEU A 132 38.29 1.02 -16.57
C LEU A 132 37.82 1.87 -15.35
N PRO A 133 38.71 2.49 -14.55
CA PRO A 133 39.72 1.91 -13.67
C PRO A 133 39.58 2.39 -12.19
N ASP A 134 40.19 1.65 -11.27
CA ASP A 134 40.29 1.96 -9.84
C ASP A 134 41.05 3.27 -9.55
N SER A 135 40.43 4.19 -8.80
CA SER A 135 41.10 4.96 -7.72
C SER A 135 40.15 5.94 -7.04
N CYS A 136 39.72 5.61 -5.82
CA CYS A 136 39.43 6.63 -4.80
C CYS A 136 39.63 6.02 -3.41
N THR A 137 40.88 6.05 -2.95
CA THR A 137 41.34 5.74 -1.61
C THR A 137 40.98 6.87 -0.64
N SER A 138 39.70 6.98 -0.25
CA SER A 138 39.33 7.71 0.99
C SER A 138 37.94 7.37 1.57
N LEU A 139 37.22 6.37 1.04
CA LEU A 139 35.89 6.03 1.52
C LEU A 139 36.00 5.05 2.69
N GLY A 140 35.50 5.45 3.86
CA GLY A 140 35.44 4.63 5.08
C GLY A 140 35.01 3.19 4.80
N GLU A 141 35.59 2.25 5.56
CA GLU A 141 35.37 0.80 5.52
C GLU A 141 34.33 0.34 4.48
N ARG A 142 34.75 0.20 3.21
CA ARG A 142 33.85 -0.27 2.15
C ARG A 142 33.47 -1.72 2.45
N ARG A 143 32.22 -1.95 2.82
CA ARG A 143 31.66 -3.29 3.01
C ARG A 143 30.82 -3.70 1.80
N SER A 144 30.88 -4.97 1.41
CA SER A 144 30.01 -5.50 0.37
C SER A 144 28.55 -5.55 0.84
N VAL A 145 27.60 -5.60 -0.12
CA VAL A 145 26.17 -5.75 0.20
C VAL A 145 25.93 -7.00 1.06
N THR A 146 26.63 -8.09 0.78
CA THR A 146 26.61 -9.33 1.58
C THR A 146 27.07 -9.09 3.01
N GLN A 147 28.18 -8.36 3.22
CA GLN A 147 28.69 -8.04 4.55
C GLN A 147 27.74 -7.13 5.34
N LEU A 148 27.05 -6.20 4.67
CA LEU A 148 26.03 -5.35 5.27
C LEU A 148 24.79 -6.17 5.68
N ALA A 149 24.28 -7.02 4.80
CA ALA A 149 23.16 -7.91 5.08
C ALA A 149 23.45 -8.84 6.28
N GLN A 150 24.64 -9.46 6.30
CA GLN A 150 25.11 -10.26 7.43
C GLN A 150 25.19 -9.46 8.74
N SER A 151 25.56 -8.18 8.67
CA SER A 151 25.64 -7.30 9.83
C SER A 151 24.24 -7.01 10.41
N VAL A 152 23.26 -6.70 9.56
CA VAL A 152 21.87 -6.46 9.98
C VAL A 152 21.23 -7.70 10.62
N LEU A 153 21.51 -8.89 10.09
CA LEU A 153 20.98 -10.16 10.62
C LEU A 153 21.65 -10.58 11.94
N LYS A 154 22.91 -10.18 12.18
CA LYS A 154 23.63 -10.45 13.43
C LYS A 154 23.26 -9.43 14.50
N LYS A 155 22.56 -9.88 15.55
CA LYS A 155 22.15 -9.07 16.73
C LYS A 155 23.27 -8.25 17.42
N LYS A 156 24.55 -8.53 17.12
CA LYS A 156 25.73 -7.82 17.63
C LYS A 156 26.82 -7.75 16.56
N SER A 157 26.64 -6.90 15.56
CA SER A 157 27.72 -6.57 14.62
C SER A 157 28.14 -5.12 14.81
N GLU A 158 29.45 -4.90 14.89
CA GLU A 158 30.06 -3.58 14.93
C GLU A 158 29.95 -2.96 13.53
N LEU A 159 28.77 -2.46 13.21
CA LEU A 159 28.61 -1.56 12.07
C LEU A 159 29.37 -0.26 12.37
N PRO A 160 30.05 0.35 11.38
CA PRO A 160 30.75 1.62 11.56
C PRO A 160 29.83 2.68 12.18
N LEU A 161 30.41 3.64 12.93
CA LEU A 161 29.66 4.65 13.68
C LEU A 161 28.57 5.36 12.85
N VAL A 162 28.79 5.54 11.54
CA VAL A 162 27.84 6.16 10.61
C VAL A 162 26.50 5.42 10.55
N TYR A 163 26.50 4.09 10.67
CA TYR A 163 25.29 3.26 10.68
C TYR A 163 24.63 3.18 12.07
N GLN A 164 25.30 3.64 13.13
CA GLN A 164 24.76 3.69 14.48
C GLN A 164 24.00 4.99 14.76
N GLN A 165 24.13 5.99 13.89
CA GLN A 165 23.38 7.24 13.97
C GLN A 165 21.97 7.02 13.44
N ALA A 166 21.01 6.89 14.35
CA ALA A 166 19.60 7.01 14.00
C ALA A 166 19.35 8.44 13.51
N VAL A 167 19.07 8.59 12.22
CA VAL A 167 18.70 9.89 11.63
C VAL A 167 17.40 10.41 12.23
N TRP A 168 16.54 9.50 12.70
CA TRP A 168 15.25 9.84 13.29
C TRP A 168 15.39 10.01 14.80
N GLN A 169 14.82 11.10 15.31
CA GLN A 169 14.72 11.25 16.76
C GLN A 169 13.74 10.20 17.31
N ALA A 170 13.99 9.67 18.51
CA ALA A 170 13.14 8.64 19.13
C ALA A 170 11.64 9.04 19.20
N GLN A 171 11.36 10.35 19.20
CA GLN A 171 10.03 10.93 19.20
C GLN A 171 9.25 10.71 17.89
N GLU A 172 9.95 10.61 16.77
CA GLU A 172 9.38 10.44 15.42
C GLU A 172 9.18 8.96 15.06
N LEU A 173 9.91 8.07 15.73
CA LEU A 173 9.80 6.63 15.51
C LEU A 173 8.41 6.10 15.94
N GLY A 174 7.85 6.63 17.03
CA GLY A 174 6.56 6.17 17.56
C GLY A 174 5.41 6.25 16.56
N PRO A 175 5.14 7.42 15.95
CA PRO A 175 4.13 7.55 14.89
C PRO A 175 4.37 6.63 13.69
N PHE A 176 5.62 6.44 13.28
CA PHE A 176 5.94 5.53 12.17
C PHE A 176 5.67 4.07 12.51
N ILE A 177 6.08 3.61 13.70
CA ILE A 177 5.79 2.25 14.14
C ILE A 177 4.27 2.02 14.24
N ARG A 178 3.50 3.01 14.71
CA ARG A 178 2.03 2.92 14.70
C ARG A 178 1.51 2.76 13.29
N LEU A 179 2.00 3.54 12.34
CA LEU A 179 1.63 3.41 10.93
C LEU A 179 1.87 1.99 10.40
N CYS A 180 3.08 1.44 10.65
CA CYS A 180 3.43 0.09 10.26
C CYS A 180 2.50 -0.96 10.90
N LEU A 181 2.21 -0.84 12.19
CA LEU A 181 1.33 -1.78 12.91
C LEU A 181 -0.14 -1.69 12.47
N MET A 182 -0.55 -0.57 11.86
CA MET A 182 -1.90 -0.39 11.34
C MET A 182 -2.05 -0.91 9.90
N ASP A 183 -0.98 -1.17 9.17
CA ASP A 183 -1.04 -1.82 7.86
C ASP A 183 -1.08 -3.35 8.02
N GLN A 184 -2.19 -3.96 7.61
CA GLN A 184 -2.39 -5.42 7.65
C GLN A 184 -1.35 -6.19 6.85
N SER A 185 -0.72 -5.56 5.85
CA SER A 185 0.31 -6.21 5.02
C SER A 185 1.70 -6.14 5.63
N PHE A 186 1.91 -5.30 6.65
CA PHE A 186 3.24 -5.04 7.22
C PHE A 186 3.93 -6.29 7.78
N PRO A 187 3.26 -7.20 8.53
CA PRO A 187 3.92 -8.41 9.01
C PRO A 187 4.48 -9.27 7.87
N ALA A 188 3.71 -9.47 6.80
CA ALA A 188 4.16 -10.23 5.63
C ALA A 188 5.31 -9.52 4.90
N PHE A 189 5.24 -8.19 4.77
CA PHE A 189 6.34 -7.40 4.21
C PHE A 189 7.64 -7.55 5.01
N VAL A 190 7.57 -7.52 6.34
CA VAL A 190 8.75 -7.70 7.21
C VAL A 190 9.36 -9.10 7.01
N GLU A 191 8.52 -10.14 6.89
CA GLU A 191 8.97 -11.50 6.57
C GLU A 191 9.67 -11.58 5.20
N ASP A 192 9.09 -10.95 4.17
CA ASP A 192 9.67 -10.88 2.83
C ASP A 192 11.02 -10.13 2.83
N VAL A 193 11.12 -9.02 3.57
CA VAL A 193 12.38 -8.27 3.74
C VAL A 193 13.43 -9.13 4.44
N GLU A 194 13.07 -9.83 5.52
CA GLU A 194 14.00 -10.72 6.22
C GLU A 194 14.49 -11.85 5.29
N LYS A 195 13.58 -12.41 4.47
CA LYS A 195 13.92 -13.44 3.49
C LYS A 195 14.91 -12.94 2.44
N GLU A 196 14.70 -11.75 1.87
CA GLU A 196 15.65 -11.21 0.90
C GLU A 196 16.97 -10.79 1.52
N LEU A 197 16.97 -10.26 2.75
CA LEU A 197 18.20 -10.00 3.48
C LEU A 197 19.03 -11.28 3.69
N LYS A 198 18.38 -12.42 3.97
CA LYS A 198 19.07 -13.72 4.08
C LYS A 198 19.73 -14.14 2.77
N LYS A 199 19.04 -14.01 1.63
CA LYS A 199 19.63 -14.35 0.33
C LYS A 199 20.85 -13.48 0.02
N LEU A 200 20.75 -12.18 0.28
CA LEU A 200 21.89 -11.25 0.09
C LEU A 200 23.08 -11.60 0.98
N ALA A 201 22.83 -12.16 2.17
CA ALA A 201 23.87 -12.56 3.12
C ALA A 201 24.59 -13.87 2.75
N GLU A 202 23.99 -14.71 1.90
CA GLU A 202 24.53 -16.01 1.47
C GLU A 202 25.48 -15.92 0.27
N GLY A 203 25.43 -14.83 -0.51
CA GLY A 203 26.36 -14.54 -1.61
C GLY A 203 25.91 -15.11 -2.95
#